data_AF-A0A3D3UPD3-F1
#
_entry.id   AF-A0A3D3UPD3-F1
#
_cell.length_a   1.000
_cell.length_b   1.000
_cell.length_c   1.000
_cell.angle_alpha   90.00
_cell.angle_beta   90.00
_cell.angle_gamma   90.00
#
_symmetry.space_group_name_H-M   'P 1'
#
loop_
_entity.id
_entity.type
_entity.pdbx_description
1 polymer ?
#
loop_
_entity_poly.entity_id
_entity_poly.type
_entity_poly.pdbx_seq_one_letter_code
_entity_poly.pdbx_strand_id
1 'polypeptide(L)'
;MWDAVYITSVLIIGVLTFFIGRKLAGTPTTESKTSTFLIKSIQAIAELAVLEYITEGVAEIKQKKTSLITVRWKRGLLRYTAKLKLGFDLDRLDYKVDDSQHQIRISLPSPRILSCEIYNRKFYKLPLEKAENVPWKYDIIEDFSSDEVLALDDEARNNALKNVNEFYVLDLLRDKTKLAFKKIFSLSYPEYSTDISIMAEPTSQIAGELPAEPVSEDNDSGK
;
A
#
# COMPACT_ATOMS: atom_id res chain seq x y z
N MET A 1 -30.34 45.09 -61.87
CA MET A 1 -29.83 45.48 -60.53
C MET A 1 -30.25 44.52 -59.42
N TRP A 2 -31.41 43.86 -59.50
CA TRP A 2 -31.86 42.90 -58.48
C TRP A 2 -31.03 41.61 -58.43
N ASP A 3 -30.59 41.08 -59.57
CA ASP A 3 -29.84 39.81 -59.62
C ASP A 3 -28.46 39.89 -58.94
N ALA A 4 -27.79 41.05 -59.05
CA ALA A 4 -26.49 41.27 -58.40
C ALA A 4 -26.59 41.31 -56.86
N VAL A 5 -27.72 41.80 -56.32
CA VAL A 5 -27.97 41.81 -54.87
C VAL A 5 -28.30 40.40 -54.37
N TYR A 6 -29.01 39.61 -55.18
CA TYR A 6 -29.35 38.23 -54.85
C TYR A 6 -28.11 37.33 -54.81
N ILE A 7 -27.22 37.45 -55.80
CA ILE A 7 -25.99 36.66 -55.88
C ILE A 7 -25.06 36.97 -54.71
N THR A 8 -24.93 38.25 -54.33
CA THR A 8 -24.07 38.66 -53.22
C THR A 8 -24.63 38.21 -51.86
N SER A 9 -25.95 38.26 -51.68
CA SER A 9 -26.61 37.73 -50.47
C SER A 9 -26.37 36.23 -50.26
N VAL A 10 -26.52 35.42 -51.31
CA VAL A 10 -26.31 33.97 -51.25
C VAL A 10 -24.84 33.64 -50.91
N LEU A 11 -23.89 34.39 -51.48
CA LEU A 11 -22.47 34.23 -51.18
C LEU A 11 -22.15 34.54 -49.71
N ILE A 12 -22.72 35.61 -49.16
CA ILE A 12 -22.49 36.00 -47.76
C ILE A 12 -23.06 34.94 -46.81
N ILE A 13 -24.26 34.41 -47.08
CA ILE A 13 -24.88 33.36 -46.26
C ILE A 13 -24.05 32.06 -46.33
N GLY A 14 -23.54 31.70 -47.50
CA GLY A 14 -22.66 30.54 -47.66
C GLY A 14 -21.37 30.65 -46.86
N VAL A 15 -20.74 31.84 -46.86
CA VAL A 15 -19.53 32.09 -46.06
C VAL A 15 -19.85 32.06 -44.56
N LEU A 16 -20.97 32.65 -44.14
CA LEU A 16 -21.37 32.67 -42.72
C LEU A 16 -21.62 31.25 -42.20
N THR A 17 -22.37 30.45 -42.95
CA THR A 17 -22.68 29.06 -42.59
C THR A 17 -21.44 28.17 -42.58
N PHE A 18 -20.47 28.40 -43.47
CA PHE A 18 -19.18 27.71 -43.44
C PHE A 18 -18.35 28.02 -42.18
N PHE A 19 -18.27 29.30 -41.79
CA PHE A 19 -17.54 29.69 -40.57
C PHE A 19 -18.22 29.18 -39.29
N ILE A 20 -19.56 29.20 -39.25
CA ILE A 20 -20.35 28.67 -38.14
C ILE A 20 -20.18 27.14 -38.06
N GLY A 21 -20.28 26.44 -39.19
CA GLY A 21 -20.04 25.00 -39.28
C GLY A 21 -18.64 24.61 -38.84
N ARG A 22 -17.61 25.39 -39.22
CA ARG A 22 -16.23 25.18 -38.77
C ARG A 22 -16.02 25.43 -37.28
N LYS A 23 -16.77 26.37 -36.68
CA LYS A 23 -16.69 26.67 -35.24
C LYS A 23 -17.47 25.67 -34.38
N LEU A 24 -18.54 25.07 -34.94
CA LEU A 24 -19.36 24.03 -34.29
C LEU A 24 -18.89 22.60 -34.53
N ALA A 25 -18.08 22.38 -35.56
CA ALA A 25 -17.33 21.14 -35.74
C ALA A 25 -16.25 21.05 -34.64
N GLY A 26 -16.69 20.66 -33.44
CA GLY A 26 -15.81 20.28 -32.36
C GLY A 26 -14.81 19.26 -32.86
N THR A 27 -13.55 19.42 -32.47
CA THR A 27 -12.49 18.45 -32.73
C THR A 27 -13.00 17.06 -32.34
N PRO A 28 -12.94 16.06 -33.24
CA PRO A 28 -13.39 14.72 -32.91
C PRO A 28 -12.61 14.23 -31.70
N THR A 29 -13.32 13.93 -30.61
CA THR A 29 -12.78 13.23 -29.44
C THR A 29 -12.36 11.85 -29.88
N THR A 30 -11.14 11.78 -30.39
CA THR A 30 -10.44 10.53 -30.64
C THR A 30 -10.15 9.96 -29.26
N GLU A 31 -11.01 9.06 -28.78
CA GLU A 31 -10.67 8.25 -27.62
C GLU A 31 -9.45 7.41 -27.97
N SER A 32 -8.31 7.91 -27.49
CA SER A 32 -6.98 7.48 -27.85
C SER A 32 -6.73 6.09 -27.30
N LYS A 33 -6.53 5.09 -28.18
CA LYS A 33 -6.06 3.74 -27.81
C LYS A 33 -4.82 3.78 -26.89
N THR A 34 -4.05 4.86 -26.95
CA THR A 34 -2.90 5.17 -26.09
C THR A 34 -3.26 5.22 -24.60
N SER A 35 -4.44 5.72 -24.22
CA SER A 35 -4.84 5.81 -22.80
C SER A 35 -5.01 4.43 -22.17
N THR A 36 -5.64 3.48 -22.88
CA THR A 36 -5.85 2.12 -22.39
C THR A 36 -4.56 1.31 -22.26
N PHE A 37 -3.60 1.51 -23.16
CA PHE A 37 -2.28 0.87 -23.08
C PHE A 37 -1.45 1.47 -21.94
N LEU A 38 -1.52 2.79 -21.76
CA LEU A 38 -0.91 3.49 -20.63
C LEU A 38 -1.41 2.96 -19.29
N ILE A 39 -2.72 2.81 -19.10
CA ILE A 39 -3.29 2.23 -17.87
C ILE A 39 -2.73 0.85 -17.59
N LYS A 40 -2.75 -0.06 -18.58
CA LYS A 40 -2.23 -1.42 -18.42
C LYS A 40 -0.75 -1.43 -18.09
N SER A 41 0.01 -0.50 -18.66
CA SER A 41 1.43 -0.31 -18.36
C SER A 41 1.63 0.14 -16.92
N ILE A 42 0.87 1.14 -16.47
CA ILE A 42 0.95 1.66 -15.09
C ILE A 42 0.59 0.57 -14.09
N GLN A 43 -0.53 -0.12 -14.33
CA GLN A 43 -1.00 -1.20 -13.49
C GLN A 43 0.05 -2.33 -13.42
N ALA A 44 0.58 -2.79 -14.54
CA ALA A 44 1.58 -3.85 -14.56
C ALA A 44 2.87 -3.48 -13.81
N ILE A 45 3.36 -2.24 -13.95
CA ILE A 45 4.56 -1.77 -13.24
C ILE A 45 4.28 -1.70 -11.72
N ALA A 46 3.08 -1.27 -11.34
CA ALA A 46 2.71 -1.12 -9.94
C ALA A 46 2.43 -2.48 -9.26
N GLU A 47 1.85 -3.44 -9.97
CA GLU A 47 1.73 -4.84 -9.52
C GLU A 47 3.10 -5.50 -9.35
N LEU A 48 4.08 -5.15 -10.19
CA LEU A 48 5.44 -5.64 -10.07
C LEU A 48 6.23 -4.96 -8.93
N ALA A 49 5.79 -3.78 -8.48
CA ALA A 49 6.41 -3.01 -7.39
C ALA A 49 5.99 -3.54 -6.01
N VAL A 50 6.15 -4.84 -5.80
CA VAL A 50 6.00 -5.49 -4.49
C VAL A 50 7.40 -5.80 -3.94
N LEU A 51 7.65 -5.36 -2.71
CA LEU A 51 8.87 -5.66 -1.99
C LEU A 51 8.58 -6.71 -0.92
N GLU A 52 9.24 -7.86 -1.03
CA GLU A 52 9.26 -8.87 0.02
C GLU A 52 10.39 -8.54 1.00
N TYR A 53 10.03 -8.28 2.26
CA TYR A 53 10.98 -8.04 3.34
C TYR A 53 10.90 -9.17 4.36
N ILE A 54 12.03 -9.79 4.67
CA ILE A 54 12.13 -10.88 5.64
C ILE A 54 12.93 -10.38 6.84
N THR A 55 12.36 -10.52 8.03
CA THR A 55 13.00 -10.13 9.29
C THR A 55 12.95 -11.27 10.30
N GLU A 56 14.02 -11.47 11.05
CA GLU A 56 14.06 -12.39 12.17
C GLU A 56 13.90 -11.62 13.47
N GLY A 57 13.08 -12.15 14.39
CA GLY A 57 12.81 -11.51 15.66
C GLY A 57 12.74 -12.51 16.80
N VAL A 58 12.80 -11.96 18.01
CA VAL A 58 12.61 -12.69 19.26
C VAL A 58 11.63 -11.90 20.11
N ALA A 59 10.51 -12.53 20.47
CA ALA A 59 9.58 -11.99 21.45
C ALA A 59 9.80 -12.71 22.79
N GLU A 60 9.76 -11.96 23.90
CA GLU A 60 10.09 -12.48 25.22
C GLU A 60 8.97 -12.19 26.23
N ILE A 61 8.43 -13.25 26.84
CA ILE A 61 7.60 -13.10 28.04
C ILE A 61 8.47 -13.24 29.27
N LYS A 62 8.42 -12.22 30.14
CA LYS A 62 8.93 -12.26 31.51
C LYS A 62 7.80 -11.95 32.48
N GLN A 63 7.40 -12.93 33.27
CA GLN A 63 6.41 -12.72 34.33
C GLN A 63 7.01 -13.11 35.69
N LYS A 64 6.98 -12.16 36.62
CA LYS A 64 7.29 -12.36 38.04
C LYS A 64 6.04 -12.10 38.85
N LYS A 65 5.51 -13.13 39.51
CA LYS A 65 4.41 -12.99 40.47
C LYS A 65 4.91 -13.37 41.85
N THR A 66 4.90 -12.41 42.76
CA THR A 66 5.38 -12.59 44.13
C THR A 66 4.19 -12.61 45.08
N SER A 67 4.17 -13.59 45.98
CA SER A 67 3.24 -13.68 47.11
C SER A 67 4.01 -13.82 48.42
N LEU A 68 3.30 -13.83 49.55
CA LEU A 68 3.89 -13.87 50.90
C LEU A 68 4.82 -15.09 51.11
N ILE A 69 4.48 -16.21 50.47
CA ILE A 69 5.13 -17.52 50.65
C ILE A 69 5.67 -18.09 49.32
N THR A 70 5.21 -17.59 48.17
CA THR A 70 5.53 -18.17 46.86
C THR A 70 6.08 -17.12 45.89
N VAL A 71 7.03 -17.52 45.05
CA VAL A 71 7.43 -16.74 43.88
C VAL A 71 7.22 -17.60 42.64
N ARG A 72 6.44 -17.07 41.70
CA ARG A 72 6.17 -17.68 40.41
C ARG A 72 6.92 -16.90 39.35
N TRP A 73 7.76 -17.61 38.61
CA TRP A 73 8.53 -17.05 37.50
C TRP A 73 8.21 -17.81 36.23
N LYS A 74 7.89 -17.07 35.17
CA LYS A 74 7.78 -17.60 33.81
C LYS A 74 8.69 -16.80 32.88
N ARG A 75 9.55 -17.49 32.13
CA ARG A 75 10.37 -16.91 31.08
C ARG A 75 10.32 -17.76 29.82
N GLY A 76 9.83 -17.16 28.73
CA GLY A 76 9.66 -17.81 27.44
C GLY A 76 10.22 -16.93 26.33
N LEU A 77 10.91 -17.54 25.37
CA LEU A 77 11.34 -16.88 24.14
C LEU A 77 10.61 -17.49 22.96
N LEU A 78 10.04 -16.65 22.12
CA LEU A 78 9.53 -17.02 20.81
C LEU A 78 10.49 -16.48 19.74
N ARG A 79 11.23 -17.36 19.09
CA ARG A 79 11.98 -17.01 17.88
C ARG A 79 11.08 -17.17 16.67
N TYR A 80 11.05 -16.16 15.80
CA TYR A 80 10.20 -16.13 14.63
C TYR A 80 10.89 -15.49 13.43
N THR A 81 10.41 -15.83 12.24
CA THR A 81 10.76 -15.16 10.99
C THR A 81 9.49 -14.54 10.42
N ALA A 82 9.44 -13.22 10.26
CA ALA A 82 8.32 -12.54 9.64
C ALA A 82 8.63 -12.23 8.17
N LYS A 83 7.70 -12.57 7.27
CA LYS A 83 7.72 -12.20 5.86
C LYS A 83 6.64 -11.13 5.64
N LEU A 84 7.07 -9.94 5.25
CA LEU A 84 6.21 -8.80 4.99
C LEU A 84 6.18 -8.53 3.48
N LYS A 85 4.98 -8.39 2.93
CA LYS A 85 4.76 -7.95 1.55
C LYS A 85 4.35 -6.49 1.57
N LEU A 86 5.17 -5.65 0.95
CA LEU A 86 4.98 -4.21 0.87
C LEU A 86 4.63 -3.86 -0.58
N GLY A 87 3.66 -2.97 -0.80
CA GLY A 87 3.21 -2.63 -2.15
C GLY A 87 2.30 -1.41 -2.18
N PHE A 88 1.69 -1.16 -3.33
CA PHE A 88 0.81 -0.02 -3.58
C PHE A 88 -0.64 -0.46 -3.70
N ASP A 89 -1.57 0.38 -3.22
CA ASP A 89 -3.01 0.16 -3.38
C ASP A 89 -3.52 0.66 -4.73
N LEU A 90 -3.48 -0.18 -5.77
CA LEU A 90 -3.72 0.25 -7.15
C LEU A 90 -5.15 0.73 -7.40
N ASP A 91 -6.09 0.34 -6.56
CA ASP A 91 -7.49 0.80 -6.63
C ASP A 91 -7.61 2.33 -6.42
N ARG A 92 -6.59 2.95 -5.82
CA ARG A 92 -6.52 4.40 -5.54
C ARG A 92 -5.62 5.18 -6.50
N LEU A 93 -5.13 4.53 -7.56
CA LEU A 93 -4.28 5.16 -8.56
C LEU A 93 -5.07 6.17 -9.39
N ASP A 94 -4.60 7.42 -9.45
CA ASP A 94 -5.15 8.45 -10.34
C ASP A 94 -4.12 8.82 -11.42
N TYR A 95 -4.59 9.05 -12.65
CA TYR A 95 -3.74 9.49 -13.75
C TYR A 95 -4.50 10.40 -14.70
N LYS A 96 -3.77 11.37 -15.28
CA LYS A 96 -4.29 12.29 -16.29
C LYS A 96 -3.28 12.43 -17.41
N VAL A 97 -3.78 12.31 -18.64
CA VAL A 97 -2.99 12.52 -19.85
C VAL A 97 -3.52 13.80 -20.50
N ASP A 98 -2.65 14.78 -20.65
CA ASP A 98 -2.92 16.00 -21.40
C ASP A 98 -2.15 15.95 -22.72
N ASP A 99 -2.84 15.53 -23.78
CA ASP A 99 -2.27 15.45 -25.13
C ASP A 99 -1.94 16.85 -25.70
N SER A 100 -2.60 17.91 -25.22
CA SER A 100 -2.35 19.27 -25.70
C SER A 100 -1.03 19.83 -25.15
N GLN A 101 -0.71 19.51 -23.90
CA GLN A 101 0.53 19.90 -23.23
C GLN A 101 1.63 18.84 -23.31
N HIS A 102 1.38 17.71 -24.00
CA HIS A 102 2.26 16.54 -24.03
C HIS A 102 2.72 16.14 -22.62
N GLN A 103 1.79 16.10 -21.67
CA GLN A 103 2.09 15.86 -20.26
C GLN A 103 1.31 14.66 -19.73
N ILE A 104 2.01 13.74 -19.06
CA ILE A 104 1.40 12.62 -18.33
C ILE A 104 1.59 12.89 -16.84
N ARG A 105 0.49 13.01 -16.10
CA ARG A 105 0.47 13.13 -14.63
C ARG A 105 0.01 11.82 -14.02
N ILE A 106 0.85 11.22 -13.20
CA ILE A 106 0.55 9.98 -12.48
C ILE A 106 0.61 10.28 -10.99
N SER A 107 -0.49 10.01 -10.29
CA SER A 107 -0.61 10.14 -8.85
C SER A 107 -0.60 8.74 -8.25
N LEU A 108 0.58 8.28 -7.84
CA LEU A 108 0.72 7.00 -7.16
C LEU A 108 0.21 7.12 -5.71
N PRO A 109 -0.51 6.12 -5.18
CA PRO A 109 -0.86 6.07 -3.77
C PRO A 109 0.40 5.88 -2.90
N SER A 110 0.29 6.13 -1.59
CA SER A 110 1.35 5.79 -0.65
C SER A 110 1.54 4.26 -0.57
N PRO A 111 2.79 3.77 -0.49
CA PRO A 111 3.04 2.35 -0.27
C PRO A 111 2.55 1.93 1.13
N ARG A 112 2.04 0.72 1.24
CA ARG A 112 1.54 0.14 2.49
C ARG A 112 1.98 -1.31 2.65
N ILE A 113 1.81 -1.82 3.86
CA ILE A 113 1.98 -3.24 4.16
C ILE A 113 0.72 -3.97 3.66
N LEU A 114 0.90 -4.89 2.71
CA LEU A 114 -0.19 -5.68 2.13
C LEU A 114 -0.45 -6.94 2.95
N SER A 115 0.60 -7.61 3.41
CA SER A 115 0.48 -8.78 4.28
C SER A 115 1.69 -8.92 5.20
N CYS A 116 1.46 -9.58 6.34
CA CYS A 116 2.50 -9.97 7.29
C CYS A 116 2.24 -11.42 7.71
N GLU A 117 3.16 -12.31 7.35
CA GLU A 117 3.07 -13.74 7.65
C GLU A 117 4.23 -14.13 8.58
N ILE A 118 3.91 -14.80 9.69
CA ILE A 118 4.92 -15.28 10.64
C ILE A 118 5.19 -16.76 10.37
N TYR A 119 6.46 -17.08 10.19
CA TYR A 119 6.98 -18.41 9.89
C TYR A 119 8.02 -18.87 10.91
N ASN A 120 8.31 -20.17 10.88
CA ASN A 120 9.38 -20.79 11.66
C ASN A 120 9.33 -20.50 13.16
N ARG A 121 8.11 -20.46 13.72
CA ARG A 121 7.91 -20.25 15.16
C ARG A 121 8.58 -21.34 15.99
N LYS A 122 9.49 -20.94 16.88
CA LYS A 122 10.13 -21.84 17.84
C LYS A 122 10.05 -21.24 19.22
N PHE A 123 9.32 -21.92 20.09
CA PHE A 123 9.18 -21.52 21.48
C PHE A 123 10.23 -22.23 22.35
N TYR A 124 10.95 -21.45 23.14
CA TYR A 124 11.96 -21.91 24.07
C TYR A 124 11.56 -21.52 25.48
N LYS A 125 11.37 -22.51 26.35
CA LYS A 125 11.26 -22.31 27.79
C LYS A 125 12.67 -22.09 28.33
N LEU A 126 12.96 -20.89 28.81
CA LEU A 126 14.28 -20.59 29.36
C LEU A 126 14.39 -21.08 30.81
N PRO A 127 15.54 -21.66 31.21
CA PRO A 127 15.81 -21.94 32.60
C PRO A 127 15.82 -20.63 33.39
N LEU A 128 15.22 -20.67 34.58
CA LEU A 128 15.11 -19.51 35.46
C LEU A 128 16.49 -19.06 35.94
N GLU A 129 16.74 -17.76 35.98
CA GLU A 129 17.82 -17.22 36.81
C GLU A 129 17.49 -17.57 38.27
N LYS A 130 18.45 -18.17 38.99
CA LYS A 130 18.28 -18.63 40.37
C LYS A 130 17.51 -17.61 41.21
N ALA A 131 16.48 -18.09 41.89
CA ALA A 131 15.57 -17.27 42.65
C ALA A 131 16.26 -16.45 43.74
N GLU A 132 15.60 -15.33 44.05
CA GLU A 132 15.79 -14.48 45.21
C GLU A 132 16.19 -15.32 46.44
N ASN A 133 17.27 -14.92 47.12
CA ASN A 133 17.97 -15.67 48.17
C ASN A 133 17.17 -15.77 49.50
N VAL A 134 15.86 -16.08 49.43
CA VAL A 134 14.90 -16.00 50.54
C VAL A 134 14.53 -17.42 51.00
N PRO A 135 14.93 -17.85 52.23
CA PRO A 135 14.82 -19.23 52.69
C PRO A 135 13.41 -19.83 52.80
N TRP A 136 12.38 -19.00 52.98
CA TRP A 136 10.99 -19.44 53.20
C TRP A 136 10.11 -19.35 51.95
N LYS A 137 10.65 -18.89 50.83
CA LYS A 137 9.93 -18.83 49.56
C LYS A 137 10.28 -20.06 48.72
N TYR A 138 9.27 -20.73 48.20
CA TYR A 138 9.45 -21.80 47.23
C TYR A 138 9.05 -21.32 45.82
N ASP A 139 9.82 -21.79 44.84
CA ASP A 139 9.62 -21.48 43.42
C ASP A 139 8.62 -22.45 42.79
N ILE A 140 7.70 -21.89 42.02
CA ILE A 140 6.76 -22.67 41.21
C ILE A 140 7.03 -22.34 39.74
N ILE A 141 7.42 -23.37 38.97
CA ILE A 141 7.56 -23.28 37.51
C ILE A 141 6.19 -23.55 36.90
N GLU A 142 5.58 -22.54 36.32
CA GLU A 142 4.32 -22.69 35.61
C GLU A 142 4.56 -22.91 34.11
N ASP A 143 3.65 -23.64 33.48
CA ASP A 143 3.59 -23.74 32.02
C ASP A 143 2.86 -22.53 31.43
N PHE A 144 3.12 -22.29 30.14
CA PHE A 144 2.49 -21.20 29.39
C PHE A 144 1.08 -21.62 28.98
N SER A 145 0.11 -20.72 29.16
CA SER A 145 -1.23 -20.94 28.63
C SER A 145 -1.26 -20.70 27.12
N SER A 146 -2.27 -21.23 26.43
CA SER A 146 -2.48 -20.96 25.00
C SER A 146 -2.64 -19.47 24.71
N ASP A 147 -3.31 -18.73 25.59
CA ASP A 147 -3.54 -17.29 25.43
C ASP A 147 -2.24 -16.47 25.56
N GLU A 148 -1.33 -16.87 26.47
CA GLU A 148 0.00 -16.25 26.61
C GLU A 148 0.86 -16.46 25.35
N VAL A 149 0.72 -17.62 24.68
CA VAL A 149 1.41 -17.90 23.42
C VAL A 149 0.83 -17.09 22.26
N LEU A 150 -0.50 -16.90 22.22
CA LEU A 150 -1.14 -16.05 21.21
C LEU A 150 -0.74 -14.58 21.36
N ALA A 151 -0.64 -14.08 22.59
CA ALA A 151 -0.16 -12.73 22.85
C ALA A 151 1.29 -12.51 22.36
N LEU A 152 2.14 -13.53 22.43
CA LEU A 152 3.49 -13.49 21.86
C LEU A 152 3.49 -13.43 20.33
N ASP A 153 2.56 -14.13 19.67
CA ASP A 153 2.41 -14.05 18.21
C ASP A 153 1.95 -12.65 17.78
N ASP A 154 1.06 -12.02 18.55
CA ASP A 154 0.64 -10.63 18.33
C ASP A 154 1.78 -9.63 18.57
N GLU A 155 2.58 -9.82 19.61
CA GLU A 155 3.77 -9.02 19.87
C GLU A 155 4.82 -9.17 18.76
N ALA A 156 5.06 -10.40 18.30
CA ALA A 156 5.95 -10.70 17.20
C ALA A 156 5.51 -9.99 15.91
N ARG A 157 4.20 -9.99 15.63
CA ARG A 157 3.60 -9.27 14.49
C ARG A 157 3.83 -7.76 14.62
N ASN A 158 3.51 -7.18 15.78
CA ASN A 158 3.68 -5.75 16.02
C ASN A 158 5.14 -5.30 15.90
N ASN A 159 6.08 -6.09 16.43
CA ASN A 159 7.51 -5.83 16.29
C ASN A 159 7.98 -5.90 14.82
N ALA A 160 7.47 -6.86 14.05
CA ALA A 160 7.79 -6.96 12.63
C ALA A 160 7.26 -5.76 11.82
N LEU A 161 6.06 -5.28 12.13
CA LEU A 161 5.47 -4.08 11.52
C LEU A 161 6.25 -2.82 11.89
N LYS A 162 6.68 -2.69 13.15
CA LYS A 162 7.51 -1.57 13.62
C LYS A 162 8.84 -1.49 12.88
N ASN A 163 9.49 -2.63 12.63
CA ASN A 163 10.74 -2.69 11.87
C ASN A 163 10.61 -2.11 10.45
N VAL A 164 9.47 -2.32 9.77
CA VAL A 164 9.25 -1.74 8.43
C VAL A 164 9.31 -0.22 8.45
N ASN A 165 8.72 0.39 9.48
CA ASN A 165 8.74 1.83 9.68
C ASN A 165 10.14 2.32 10.09
N GLU A 166 10.83 1.61 10.98
CA GLU A 166 12.17 2.00 11.45
C GLU A 166 13.24 1.90 10.36
N PHE A 167 13.15 0.93 9.45
CA PHE A 167 14.13 0.74 8.37
C PHE A 167 13.81 1.52 7.08
N TYR A 168 12.82 2.43 7.11
CA TYR A 168 12.41 3.25 5.95
C TYR A 168 12.14 2.43 4.69
N VAL A 169 11.64 1.20 4.87
CA VAL A 169 11.48 0.25 3.75
C VAL A 169 10.38 0.73 2.79
N LEU A 170 9.35 1.36 3.33
CA LEU A 170 8.27 2.00 2.55
C LEU A 170 8.80 3.16 1.71
N ASP A 171 9.67 4.01 2.25
CA ASP A 171 10.30 5.10 1.49
C ASP A 171 11.24 4.57 0.40
N LEU A 172 11.99 3.51 0.68
CA LEU A 172 12.81 2.86 -0.33
C LEU A 172 11.97 2.31 -1.50
N LEU A 173 10.84 1.67 -1.18
CA LEU A 173 9.90 1.18 -2.19
C LEU A 173 9.32 2.35 -2.98
N ARG A 174 8.95 3.44 -2.31
CA ARG A 174 8.46 4.68 -2.90
C ARG A 174 9.42 5.23 -3.94
N ASP A 175 10.69 5.42 -3.55
CA ASP A 175 11.70 6.06 -4.39
C ASP A 175 12.10 5.20 -5.58
N LYS A 176 12.28 3.90 -5.36
CA LYS A 176 12.61 2.95 -6.44
C LYS A 176 11.48 2.85 -7.46
N THR A 177 10.23 2.81 -6.99
CA THR A 177 9.06 2.75 -7.85
C THR A 177 8.95 4.03 -8.65
N LYS A 178 9.06 5.20 -8.02
CA LYS A 178 9.07 6.50 -8.73
C LYS A 178 10.15 6.56 -9.81
N LEU A 179 11.35 6.07 -9.52
CA LEU A 179 12.45 6.03 -10.50
C LEU A 179 12.16 5.07 -11.65
N ALA A 180 11.62 3.88 -11.36
CA ALA A 180 11.26 2.89 -12.37
C ALA A 180 10.17 3.43 -13.31
N PHE A 181 9.11 4.01 -12.74
CA PHE A 181 8.07 4.69 -13.51
C PHE A 181 8.65 5.79 -14.40
N LYS A 182 9.46 6.69 -13.84
CA LYS A 182 10.08 7.78 -14.63
C LYS A 182 10.88 7.23 -15.82
N LYS A 183 11.68 6.18 -15.61
CA LYS A 183 12.46 5.54 -16.67
C LYS A 183 11.58 4.91 -17.74
N ILE A 184 10.61 4.08 -17.36
CA ILE A 184 9.75 3.36 -18.31
C ILE A 184 8.93 4.33 -19.16
N PHE A 185 8.39 5.38 -18.54
CA PHE A 185 7.62 6.40 -19.23
C PHE A 185 8.48 7.24 -20.17
N SER A 186 9.67 7.65 -19.75
CA SER A 186 10.60 8.38 -20.62
C SER A 186 11.05 7.57 -21.85
N LEU A 187 11.14 6.24 -21.72
CA LEU A 187 11.50 5.35 -22.83
C LEU A 187 10.31 5.09 -23.77
N SER A 188 9.11 4.95 -23.20
CA SER A 188 7.91 4.61 -23.98
C SER A 188 7.31 5.84 -24.67
N TYR A 189 7.44 7.02 -24.07
CA TYR A 189 6.87 8.28 -24.53
C TYR A 189 7.90 9.41 -24.45
N PRO A 190 8.94 9.40 -25.30
CA PRO A 190 10.03 10.39 -25.26
C PRO A 190 9.55 11.83 -25.53
N GLU A 191 8.41 11.99 -26.21
CA GLU A 191 7.83 13.29 -26.53
C GLU A 191 6.96 13.86 -25.40
N TYR A 192 6.68 13.08 -24.35
CA TYR A 192 5.82 13.49 -23.24
C TYR A 192 6.63 13.77 -21.97
N SER A 193 6.35 14.90 -21.31
CA SER A 193 6.87 15.19 -19.98
C SER A 193 6.07 14.41 -18.94
N THR A 194 6.75 13.58 -18.14
CA THR A 194 6.10 12.75 -17.11
C THR A 194 6.30 13.38 -15.73
N ASP A 195 5.20 13.71 -15.06
CA ASP A 195 5.21 14.14 -13.66
C ASP A 195 4.59 13.06 -12.77
N ILE A 196 5.37 12.55 -11.81
CA ILE A 196 4.96 11.47 -10.91
C ILE A 196 4.91 12.04 -9.51
N SER A 197 3.68 12.23 -9.03
CA SER A 197 3.37 12.64 -7.68
C SER A 197 2.96 11.42 -6.86
N ILE A 198 3.25 11.47 -5.56
CA ILE A 198 2.85 10.43 -4.62
C ILE A 198 1.88 11.09 -3.67
N MET A 199 0.65 10.58 -3.62
CA MET A 199 -0.43 11.12 -2.81
C MET A 199 -0.01 11.14 -1.34
N ALA A 200 -0.43 12.17 -0.59
CA ALA A 200 -0.25 12.18 0.85
C ALA A 200 -1.10 11.06 1.47
N GLU A 201 -0.63 10.48 2.59
CA GLU A 201 -1.39 9.45 3.29
C GLU A 201 -2.79 9.97 3.68
N PRO A 202 -3.86 9.19 3.45
CA PRO A 202 -5.17 9.52 4.00
C PRO A 202 -5.08 9.47 5.52
N THR A 203 -5.52 10.54 6.18
CA THR A 203 -5.37 10.85 7.63
C THR A 203 -6.05 9.85 8.58
N SER A 204 -6.52 8.70 8.10
CA SER A 204 -7.34 7.76 8.87
C SER A 204 -6.76 6.35 9.04
N GLN A 205 -5.54 6.08 8.56
CA GLN A 205 -4.85 4.80 8.83
C GLN A 205 -3.44 5.09 9.29
N ILE A 206 -3.12 4.72 10.53
CA ILE A 206 -1.78 4.87 11.11
C ILE A 206 -0.82 4.00 10.29
N ALA A 207 0.24 4.60 9.75
CA ALA A 207 1.28 3.91 9.00
C ALA A 207 1.82 2.70 9.80
N GLY A 208 1.49 1.49 9.35
CA GLY A 208 1.91 0.24 10.01
C GLY A 208 0.78 -0.73 10.35
N GLU A 209 -0.49 -0.36 10.17
CA GLU A 209 -1.62 -1.27 10.40
C GLU A 209 -1.96 -2.08 9.14
N LEU A 210 -2.19 -3.38 9.31
CA LEU A 210 -2.64 -4.25 8.23
C LEU A 210 -4.03 -3.79 7.76
N PRO A 211 -4.34 -3.90 6.45
CA PRO A 211 -5.70 -3.65 5.98
C PRO A 211 -6.67 -4.59 6.70
N ALA A 212 -7.78 -4.03 7.20
CA ALA A 212 -8.84 -4.83 7.82
C ALA A 212 -9.30 -5.91 6.84
N GLU A 213 -9.35 -7.16 7.29
CA GLU A 213 -9.88 -8.25 6.48
C GLU A 213 -11.31 -7.92 6.05
N PRO A 214 -11.70 -8.25 4.80
CA PRO A 214 -13.07 -8.06 4.37
C PRO A 214 -13.97 -8.91 5.26
N VAL A 215 -14.84 -8.23 6.01
CA VAL A 215 -15.91 -8.85 6.80
C VAL A 215 -16.70 -9.73 5.85
N SER A 216 -16.60 -11.04 6.02
CA SER A 216 -17.47 -11.97 5.33
C SER A 216 -18.89 -11.69 5.83
N GLU A 217 -19.75 -11.22 4.94
CA GLU A 217 -21.19 -11.15 5.20
C GLU A 217 -21.69 -12.58 5.41
N ASP A 218 -21.82 -12.94 6.67
CA ASP A 218 -22.52 -14.14 7.11
C ASP A 218 -24.01 -13.94 6.82
N ASN A 219 -24.43 -14.36 5.62
CA ASN A 219 -25.84 -14.45 5.25
C ASN A 219 -26.45 -15.68 5.95
N ASP A 220 -26.68 -15.55 7.26
CA ASP A 220 -27.56 -16.45 8.00
C ASP A 220 -29.02 -16.12 7.61
N SER A 221 -29.47 -16.75 6.53
CA SER A 221 -30.89 -16.85 6.19
C SER A 221 -31.45 -18.13 6.79
N GLY A 222 -31.66 -18.10 8.11
CA GLY A 222 -32.41 -19.12 8.82
C GLY A 222 -33.85 -19.21 8.31
N LYS A 223 -34.18 -20.36 7.73
CA LYS A 223 -35.54 -20.89 7.59
C LYS A 223 -35.87 -21.79 8.78
#